data_AF-A0A1G0ETD3-F1
#
_entry.id   AF-A0A1G0ETD3-F1
#
_cell.length_a   1.000
_cell.length_b   1.000
_cell.length_c   1.000
_cell.angle_alpha   90.00
_cell.angle_beta   90.00
_cell.angle_gamma   90.00
#
_symmetry.space_group_name_H-M   'P 1'
#
loop_
_entity.id
_entity.type
_entity.pdbx_description
1 polymer ?
#
loop_
_entity_poly.entity_id
_entity_poly.type
_entity_poly.pdbx_seq_one_letter_code
_entity_poly.pdbx_strand_id
1 'polypeptide(L)'
;MGEAQRRKAEISAIKRKYADWFETLTQTEREVATVAKHTHERIVEGKKLFGGCYLLTFFMHQYLKHEKGIETNAVVGWVNDGTTPLMISHAWLELEGKKIDITLTHTERPDVQLLGELIILDQVIFSGKVKYTYHRQRTAEAVNEQLKFRHKMPWAVDAKEVEHLQMEAIGKSEKMMQVYLSGAPLDRNYDALARLLAD
;
A
#
# COMPACT_ATOMS: atom_id res chain seq x y z
N MET A 1 -6.50 -4.77 36.71
CA MET A 1 -6.76 -3.85 35.57
C MET A 1 -7.75 -4.50 34.64
N GLY A 2 -8.88 -3.84 34.38
CA GLY A 2 -9.88 -4.34 33.42
C GLY A 2 -9.38 -4.27 31.97
N GLU A 3 -9.95 -5.10 31.11
CA GLU A 3 -9.60 -5.19 29.67
C GLU A 3 -9.69 -3.83 28.96
N ALA A 4 -10.69 -3.01 29.29
CA ALA A 4 -10.85 -1.66 28.76
C ALA A 4 -9.70 -0.71 29.14
N GLN A 5 -9.15 -0.83 30.37
CA GLN A 5 -8.00 -0.01 30.80
C GLN A 5 -6.72 -0.43 30.09
N ARG A 6 -6.50 -1.74 29.89
CA ARG A 6 -5.35 -2.27 29.12
C ARG A 6 -5.39 -1.77 27.67
N ARG A 7 -6.54 -1.90 27.00
CA ARG A 7 -6.74 -1.42 25.63
C ARG A 7 -6.52 0.08 25.49
N LYS A 8 -6.98 0.89 26.46
CA LYS A 8 -6.74 2.34 26.47
C LYS A 8 -5.25 2.68 26.63
N ALA A 9 -4.54 1.96 27.49
CA ALA A 9 -3.10 2.14 27.68
C ALA A 9 -2.29 1.77 26.42
N GLU A 10 -2.63 0.65 25.77
CA GLU A 10 -2.01 0.22 24.51
C GLU A 10 -2.20 1.25 23.39
N ILE A 11 -3.44 1.74 23.18
CA ILE A 11 -3.71 2.80 22.20
C ILE A 11 -2.90 4.06 22.50
N SER A 12 -2.80 4.45 23.78
CA SER A 12 -2.05 5.64 24.19
C SER A 12 -0.54 5.48 23.95
N ALA A 13 -0.01 4.28 24.17
CA ALA A 13 1.39 3.96 23.91
C ALA A 13 1.72 4.00 22.40
N ILE A 14 0.84 3.44 21.56
CA ILE A 14 0.98 3.50 20.09
C ILE A 14 0.97 4.96 19.61
N LYS A 15 0.01 5.76 20.08
CA LYS A 15 -0.07 7.19 19.74
C LYS A 15 1.18 7.97 20.14
N ARG A 16 1.72 7.71 21.33
CA ARG A 16 2.95 8.36 21.80
C ARG A 16 4.15 7.97 20.95
N LYS A 17 4.33 6.66 20.68
CA LYS A 17 5.41 6.16 19.82
C LYS A 17 5.35 6.78 18.41
N TYR A 18 4.15 6.92 17.85
CA TYR A 18 3.97 7.61 16.58
C TYR A 18 4.37 9.08 16.66
N ALA A 19 3.92 9.82 17.68
CA ALA A 19 4.25 11.23 17.85
C ALA A 19 5.76 11.44 18.02
N ASP A 20 6.41 10.63 18.87
CA ASP A 20 7.85 10.71 19.12
C ASP A 20 8.64 10.46 17.83
N TRP A 21 8.25 9.46 17.02
CA TRP A 21 8.85 9.21 15.71
C TRP A 21 8.58 10.33 14.71
N PHE A 22 7.34 10.82 14.64
CA PHE A 22 6.94 11.88 13.72
C PHE A 22 7.74 13.17 13.96
N GLU A 23 8.10 13.47 15.21
CA GLU A 23 8.93 14.63 15.52
C GLU A 23 10.38 14.52 15.03
N THR A 24 10.87 13.31 14.76
CA THR A 24 12.22 13.09 14.19
C THR A 24 12.30 13.31 12.69
N LEU A 25 11.15 13.40 12.01
CA LEU A 25 11.06 13.51 10.56
C LEU A 25 11.37 14.93 10.08
N THR A 26 12.01 15.03 8.91
CA THR A 26 12.12 16.29 8.15
C THR A 26 10.74 16.80 7.73
N GLN A 27 10.65 18.06 7.31
CA GLN A 27 9.38 18.64 6.84
C GLN A 27 8.75 17.83 5.69
N THR A 28 9.55 17.46 4.68
CA THR A 28 9.11 16.62 3.55
C THR A 28 8.58 15.27 4.02
N GLU A 29 9.30 14.60 4.92
CA GLU A 29 8.89 13.31 5.47
C GLU A 29 7.61 13.43 6.31
N ARG A 30 7.45 14.51 7.08
CA ARG A 30 6.21 14.79 7.83
C ARG A 30 5.02 14.92 6.89
N GLU A 31 5.16 15.65 5.79
CA GLU A 31 4.09 15.80 4.80
C GLU A 31 3.71 14.47 4.15
N VAL A 32 4.70 13.67 3.75
CA VAL A 32 4.47 12.32 3.21
C VAL A 32 3.79 11.43 4.24
N ALA A 33 4.25 11.45 5.49
CA ALA A 33 3.67 10.66 6.57
C ALA A 33 2.23 11.08 6.89
N THR A 34 1.94 12.39 6.86
CA THR A 34 0.59 12.93 7.03
C THR A 34 -0.34 12.47 5.89
N VAL A 35 0.10 12.59 4.64
CA VAL A 35 -0.70 12.16 3.47
C VAL A 35 -0.95 10.66 3.53
N ALA A 36 0.06 9.84 3.80
CA ALA A 36 -0.09 8.39 3.92
C ALA A 36 -1.06 8.01 5.05
N LYS A 37 -0.92 8.64 6.23
CA LYS A 37 -1.82 8.42 7.36
C LYS A 37 -3.26 8.83 7.05
N HIS A 38 -3.49 10.00 6.49
CA HIS A 38 -4.84 10.45 6.12
C HIS A 38 -5.46 9.58 5.03
N THR A 39 -4.66 9.15 4.05
CA THR A 39 -5.11 8.21 3.01
C THR A 39 -5.53 6.88 3.64
N HIS A 40 -4.75 6.36 4.57
CA HIS A 40 -5.10 5.16 5.32
C HIS A 40 -6.41 5.33 6.11
N GLU A 41 -6.50 6.34 6.97
CA GLU A 41 -7.64 6.53 7.87
C GLU A 41 -8.94 6.84 7.10
N ARG A 42 -8.87 7.71 6.09
CA ARG A 42 -10.06 8.21 5.39
C ARG A 42 -10.50 7.30 4.25
N ILE A 43 -9.56 6.64 3.56
CA ILE A 43 -9.85 5.83 2.37
C ILE A 43 -9.78 4.34 2.71
N VAL A 44 -8.65 3.83 3.19
CA VAL A 44 -8.51 2.39 3.48
C VAL A 44 -9.47 1.97 4.60
N GLU A 45 -9.41 2.63 5.76
CA GLU A 45 -10.31 2.31 6.87
C GLU A 45 -11.69 2.92 6.73
N GLY A 46 -11.76 4.20 6.34
CA GLY A 46 -12.99 4.98 6.27
C GLY A 46 -13.95 4.54 5.16
N LYS A 47 -13.43 4.16 3.99
CA LYS A 47 -14.24 3.64 2.87
C LYS A 47 -14.19 2.12 2.72
N LYS A 48 -13.43 1.43 3.58
CA LYS A 48 -13.19 -0.03 3.49
C LYS A 48 -12.67 -0.42 2.10
N LEU A 49 -11.79 0.40 1.53
CA LEU A 49 -11.19 0.10 0.24
C LEU A 49 -10.17 -1.03 0.40
N PHE A 50 -10.47 -2.18 -0.21
CA PHE A 50 -9.57 -3.34 -0.33
C PHE A 50 -9.10 -3.50 -1.77
N GLY A 51 -7.98 -4.21 -1.98
CA GLY A 51 -7.48 -4.53 -3.32
C GLY A 51 -7.00 -3.31 -4.14
N GLY A 52 -6.83 -2.15 -3.50
CA GLY A 52 -6.51 -0.88 -4.16
C GLY A 52 -5.02 -0.52 -4.17
N CYS A 53 -4.09 -1.49 -4.12
CA CYS A 53 -2.65 -1.19 -3.97
C CYS A 53 -2.11 -0.31 -5.12
N TYR A 54 -2.40 -0.63 -6.38
CA TYR A 54 -2.02 0.22 -7.52
C TYR A 54 -2.71 1.59 -7.46
N LEU A 55 -4.03 1.58 -7.20
CA LEU A 55 -4.84 2.80 -7.16
C LEU A 55 -4.29 3.80 -6.13
N LEU A 56 -4.08 3.34 -4.90
CA LEU A 56 -3.64 4.19 -3.80
C LEU A 56 -2.17 4.59 -3.93
N THR A 57 -1.29 3.71 -4.42
CA THR A 57 0.10 4.06 -4.68
C THR A 57 0.20 5.13 -5.77
N PHE A 58 -0.48 4.96 -6.90
CA PHE A 58 -0.47 5.96 -7.98
C PHE A 58 -1.16 7.25 -7.58
N PHE A 59 -2.28 7.17 -6.85
CA PHE A 59 -2.95 8.34 -6.30
C PHE A 59 -2.02 9.12 -5.37
N MET A 60 -1.42 8.47 -4.37
CA MET A 60 -0.53 9.15 -3.43
C MET A 60 0.70 9.74 -4.13
N HIS A 61 1.27 9.03 -5.12
CA HIS A 61 2.37 9.55 -5.94
C HIS A 61 1.98 10.89 -6.58
N GLN A 62 0.84 10.92 -7.29
CA GLN A 62 0.36 12.10 -7.99
C GLN A 62 -0.07 13.22 -7.05
N TYR A 63 -0.74 12.86 -5.95
CA TYR A 63 -1.17 13.83 -4.94
C TYR A 63 0.01 14.52 -4.27
N LEU A 64 1.03 13.75 -3.86
CA LEU A 64 2.26 14.31 -3.28
C LEU A 64 3.00 15.20 -4.27
N LYS A 65 3.08 14.80 -5.54
CA LYS A 65 3.71 15.59 -6.58
C LYS A 65 2.97 16.91 -6.84
N HIS A 66 1.66 16.84 -7.09
CA HIS A 66 0.88 17.99 -7.53
C HIS A 66 0.48 18.93 -6.38
N GLU A 67 0.10 18.38 -5.22
CA GLU A 67 -0.41 19.18 -4.10
C GLU A 67 0.68 19.58 -3.10
N LYS A 68 1.82 18.87 -3.08
CA LYS A 68 2.92 19.11 -2.14
C LYS A 68 4.26 19.38 -2.82
N GLY A 69 4.39 19.18 -4.13
CA GLY A 69 5.67 19.33 -4.83
C GLY A 69 6.71 18.27 -4.42
N ILE A 70 6.27 17.13 -3.89
CA ILE A 70 7.15 16.07 -3.38
C ILE A 70 7.21 14.92 -4.40
N GLU A 71 8.40 14.68 -4.95
CA GLU A 71 8.64 13.53 -5.82
C GLU A 71 8.83 12.25 -4.99
N THR A 72 8.15 11.19 -5.41
CA THR A 72 8.24 9.85 -4.81
C THR A 72 8.39 8.82 -5.93
N ASN A 73 8.78 7.59 -5.60
CA ASN A 73 8.80 6.51 -6.58
C ASN A 73 7.63 5.56 -6.34
N ALA A 74 6.74 5.45 -7.32
CA ALA A 74 5.74 4.37 -7.35
C ALA A 74 6.41 3.08 -7.80
N VAL A 75 6.39 2.07 -6.93
CA VAL A 75 6.96 0.76 -7.22
C VAL A 75 5.84 -0.25 -7.41
N VAL A 76 5.89 -0.96 -8.53
CA VAL A 76 5.10 -2.17 -8.78
C VAL A 76 6.04 -3.35 -8.70
N GLY A 77 5.72 -4.31 -7.84
CA GLY A 77 6.57 -5.45 -7.54
C GLY A 77 5.77 -6.58 -6.91
N TRP A 78 6.38 -7.26 -5.95
CA TRP A 78 5.91 -8.51 -5.41
C TRP A 78 6.06 -8.54 -3.89
N VAL A 79 5.04 -9.04 -3.20
CA VAL A 79 5.07 -9.24 -1.74
C VAL A 79 4.82 -10.69 -1.36
N ASN A 80 5.38 -11.12 -0.23
CA ASN A 80 5.22 -12.46 0.31
C ASN A 80 4.99 -12.40 1.83
N ASP A 81 3.96 -13.10 2.32
CA ASP A 81 3.59 -13.13 3.74
C ASP A 81 4.35 -14.16 4.58
N GLY A 82 5.26 -14.92 3.95
CA GLY A 82 6.05 -15.97 4.59
C GLY A 82 5.32 -17.31 4.77
N THR A 83 4.04 -17.42 4.36
CA THR A 83 3.26 -18.65 4.57
C THR A 83 3.49 -19.68 3.48
N THR A 84 3.77 -19.24 2.25
CA THR A 84 4.10 -20.09 1.09
C THR A 84 5.16 -19.39 0.24
N PRO A 85 5.77 -20.08 -0.75
CA PRO A 85 6.65 -19.41 -1.72
C PRO A 85 5.92 -18.47 -2.69
N LEU A 86 4.58 -18.46 -2.71
CA LEU A 86 3.82 -17.64 -3.65
C LEU A 86 4.05 -16.15 -3.37
N MET A 87 4.29 -15.38 -4.43
CA MET A 87 4.40 -13.93 -4.36
C MET A 87 3.19 -13.28 -5.03
N ILE A 88 2.64 -12.26 -4.38
CA ILE A 88 1.47 -11.52 -4.85
C ILE A 88 1.94 -10.21 -5.46
N SER A 89 1.43 -9.89 -6.64
CA SER A 89 1.69 -8.61 -7.27
C SER A 89 1.15 -7.47 -6.42
N HIS A 90 1.97 -6.44 -6.20
CA HIS A 90 1.65 -5.38 -5.26
C HIS A 90 2.33 -4.07 -5.63
N ALA A 91 1.83 -2.95 -5.09
CA ALA A 91 2.43 -1.66 -5.27
C ALA A 91 2.58 -0.89 -3.97
N TRP A 92 3.68 -0.14 -3.85
CA TRP A 92 4.00 0.72 -2.73
C TRP A 92 4.72 1.98 -3.20
N LEU A 93 4.82 2.97 -2.32
CA LEU A 93 5.59 4.19 -2.55
C LEU A 93 6.96 4.12 -1.89
N GLU A 94 7.95 4.81 -2.46
CA GLU A 94 9.25 5.03 -1.84
C GLU A 94 9.62 6.52 -1.85
N LEU A 95 10.08 7.04 -0.71
CA LEU A 95 10.74 8.33 -0.59
C LEU A 95 12.17 8.07 -0.10
N GLU A 96 13.18 8.45 -0.90
CA GLU A 96 14.60 8.24 -0.56
C GLU A 96 14.93 6.78 -0.16
N GLY A 97 14.27 5.82 -0.81
CA GLY A 97 14.41 4.39 -0.53
C GLY A 97 13.61 3.87 0.67
N LYS A 98 12.95 4.74 1.44
CA LYS A 98 12.08 4.35 2.56
C LYS A 98 10.68 4.02 2.06
N LYS A 99 10.15 2.86 2.42
CA LYS A 99 8.85 2.38 1.91
C LYS A 99 7.67 3.02 2.63
N ILE A 100 6.59 3.21 1.88
CA ILE A 100 5.27 3.59 2.36
C ILE A 100 4.27 2.60 1.75
N ASP A 101 3.63 1.80 2.60
CA ASP A 101 2.56 0.88 2.21
C ASP A 101 1.44 0.91 3.24
N ILE A 102 0.27 1.33 2.78
CA ILE A 102 -0.94 1.49 3.59
C ILE A 102 -2.02 0.47 3.24
N THR A 103 -1.75 -0.43 2.28
CA THR A 103 -2.80 -1.18 1.59
C THR A 103 -2.91 -2.63 2.03
N LEU A 104 -1.86 -3.17 2.67
CA LEU A 104 -1.89 -4.51 3.23
C LEU A 104 -2.63 -4.60 4.57
N THR A 105 -2.99 -3.47 5.19
CA THR A 105 -3.76 -3.46 6.45
C THR A 105 -5.21 -3.93 6.26
N HIS A 106 -5.70 -3.97 5.00
CA HIS A 106 -7.05 -4.39 4.68
C HIS A 106 -7.08 -5.20 3.37
N THR A 107 -7.43 -6.48 3.48
CA THR A 107 -7.50 -7.41 2.35
C THR A 107 -8.93 -7.91 2.17
N GLU A 108 -9.37 -8.14 0.94
CA GLU A 108 -10.72 -8.64 0.62
C GLU A 108 -11.02 -9.99 1.28
N ARG A 109 -10.01 -10.88 1.31
CA ARG A 109 -10.09 -12.24 1.85
C ARG A 109 -9.03 -12.45 2.93
N PRO A 110 -9.25 -11.94 4.16
CA PRO A 110 -8.28 -12.03 5.25
C PRO A 110 -8.02 -13.45 5.76
N ASP A 111 -8.80 -14.42 5.28
CA ASP A 111 -8.63 -15.87 5.44
C ASP A 111 -7.63 -16.47 4.44
N VAL A 112 -7.41 -15.81 3.30
CA VAL A 112 -6.52 -16.26 2.22
C VAL A 112 -5.27 -15.41 2.12
N GLN A 113 -5.41 -14.08 2.23
CA GLN A 113 -4.32 -13.12 2.25
C GLN A 113 -4.32 -12.44 3.62
N LEU A 114 -3.30 -12.71 4.42
CA LEU A 114 -3.24 -12.20 5.79
C LEU A 114 -3.01 -10.69 5.80
N LEU A 115 -3.53 -10.01 6.84
CA LEU A 115 -3.32 -8.57 6.99
C LEU A 115 -1.84 -8.28 7.30
N GLY A 116 -1.27 -7.34 6.56
CA GLY A 116 0.10 -6.85 6.74
C GLY A 116 0.19 -5.60 7.61
N GLU A 117 1.42 -5.10 7.73
CA GLU A 117 1.77 -3.90 8.48
C GLU A 117 1.32 -2.62 7.78
N LEU A 118 0.97 -1.58 8.55
CA LEU A 118 0.94 -0.20 8.06
C LEU A 118 2.37 0.34 8.12
N ILE A 119 2.98 0.58 6.96
CA ILE A 119 4.35 1.07 6.85
C ILE A 119 4.33 2.50 6.32
N ILE A 120 4.96 3.43 7.03
CA ILE A 120 5.16 4.81 6.58
C ILE A 120 6.63 5.15 6.79
N LEU A 121 7.36 5.40 5.70
CA LEU A 121 8.81 5.68 5.70
C LEU A 121 9.59 4.63 6.50
N ASP A 122 9.35 3.35 6.18
CA ASP A 122 9.87 2.15 6.86
C ASP A 122 9.49 1.97 8.34
N GLN A 123 8.83 2.95 8.96
CA GLN A 123 8.29 2.79 10.29
C GLN A 123 6.99 1.98 10.24
N VAL A 124 6.96 0.88 10.99
CA VAL A 124 5.73 0.13 11.25
C VAL A 124 4.90 0.92 12.26
N ILE A 125 3.77 1.44 11.79
CA ILE A 125 2.81 2.24 12.58
C ILE A 125 1.78 1.34 13.26
N PHE A 126 1.33 0.33 12.53
CA PHE A 126 0.42 -0.72 13.03
C PHE A 126 0.94 -2.08 12.57
N SER A 127 1.00 -3.03 13.50
CA SER A 127 1.41 -4.40 13.19
C SER A 127 0.27 -5.17 12.56
N GLY A 128 0.55 -5.82 11.43
CA GLY A 128 -0.37 -6.80 10.82
C GLY A 128 -0.36 -8.15 11.54
N LYS A 129 -1.08 -9.12 10.97
CA LYS A 129 -0.96 -10.53 11.35
C LYS A 129 0.37 -11.14 10.91
N VAL A 130 0.93 -10.63 9.82
CA VAL A 130 2.18 -11.10 9.21
C VAL A 130 3.07 -9.93 8.82
N LYS A 131 4.37 -10.21 8.74
CA LYS A 131 5.35 -9.30 8.18
C LYS A 131 5.63 -9.69 6.74
N TYR A 132 5.21 -8.84 5.80
CA TYR A 132 5.46 -9.06 4.38
C TYR A 132 6.92 -8.75 4.02
N THR A 133 7.47 -9.53 3.10
CA THR A 133 8.72 -9.22 2.39
C THR A 133 8.39 -8.61 1.02
N TYR A 134 9.23 -7.69 0.55
CA TYR A 134 9.02 -6.89 -0.66
C TYR A 134 10.12 -7.16 -1.67
N HIS A 135 9.75 -7.38 -2.92
CA HIS A 135 10.65 -7.79 -3.98
C HIS A 135 10.32 -7.08 -5.28
N ARG A 136 11.34 -6.56 -5.98
CA ARG A 136 11.14 -6.00 -7.33
C ARG A 136 10.99 -7.09 -8.40
N GLN A 137 11.46 -8.29 -8.11
CA GLN A 137 11.39 -9.46 -8.98
C GLN A 137 10.93 -10.66 -8.17
N ARG A 138 10.21 -11.59 -8.80
CA ARG A 138 9.89 -12.87 -8.17
C ARG A 138 11.17 -13.67 -7.94
N THR A 139 11.22 -14.43 -6.86
CA THR A 139 12.24 -15.47 -6.68
C THR A 139 11.95 -16.67 -7.57
N ALA A 140 12.96 -17.52 -7.77
CA ALA A 140 12.80 -18.75 -8.56
C ALA A 140 11.74 -19.68 -7.95
N GLU A 141 11.66 -19.75 -6.62
CA GLU A 141 10.67 -20.55 -5.90
C GLU A 141 9.25 -20.03 -6.16
N ALA A 142 9.06 -18.72 -6.16
CA ALA A 142 7.76 -18.09 -6.43
C ALA A 142 7.29 -18.35 -7.86
N VAL A 143 8.20 -18.28 -8.85
CA VAL A 143 7.90 -18.62 -10.25
C VAL A 143 7.48 -20.09 -10.36
N ASN A 144 8.23 -21.01 -9.74
CA ASN A 144 7.91 -22.43 -9.75
C ASN A 144 6.57 -22.73 -9.09
N GLU A 145 6.25 -22.06 -7.98
CA GLU A 145 4.95 -22.23 -7.31
C GLU A 145 3.81 -21.70 -8.19
N GLN A 146 3.97 -20.54 -8.82
CA GLN A 146 2.98 -19.98 -9.73
C GLN A 146 2.73 -20.89 -10.95
N LEU A 147 3.73 -21.59 -11.47
CA LEU A 147 3.55 -22.57 -12.56
C LEU A 147 2.64 -23.73 -12.16
N LYS A 148 2.65 -24.14 -10.88
CA LYS A 148 1.70 -25.15 -10.36
C LYS A 148 0.28 -24.61 -10.34
N PHE A 149 0.08 -23.35 -9.97
CA PHE A 149 -1.22 -22.68 -10.04
C PHE A 149 -1.69 -22.49 -11.48
N ARG A 150 -0.77 -22.14 -12.40
CA ARG A 150 -1.08 -21.95 -13.82
C ARG A 150 -1.62 -23.20 -14.48
N HIS A 151 -1.13 -24.39 -14.10
CA HIS A 151 -1.69 -25.66 -14.57
C HIS A 151 -3.16 -25.86 -14.16
N LYS A 152 -3.56 -25.34 -13.00
CA LYS A 152 -4.94 -25.47 -12.49
C LYS A 152 -5.85 -24.36 -13.01
N MET A 153 -5.34 -23.14 -13.14
CA MET A 153 -6.10 -21.93 -13.48
C MET A 153 -5.28 -21.01 -14.38
N PRO A 154 -5.01 -21.39 -15.65
CA PRO A 154 -4.12 -20.64 -16.53
C PRO A 154 -4.64 -19.23 -16.81
N TRP A 155 -5.94 -19.09 -17.05
CA TRP A 155 -6.58 -17.80 -17.31
C TRP A 155 -6.41 -16.80 -16.17
N ALA A 156 -6.46 -17.25 -14.91
CA ALA A 156 -6.34 -16.39 -13.74
C ALA A 156 -4.90 -15.90 -13.55
N VAL A 157 -3.94 -16.82 -13.70
CA VAL A 157 -2.51 -16.50 -13.60
C VAL A 157 -2.09 -15.55 -14.73
N ASP A 158 -2.54 -15.83 -15.96
CA ASP A 158 -2.17 -15.03 -17.13
C ASP A 158 -2.79 -13.63 -17.08
N ALA A 159 -4.06 -13.52 -16.64
CA ALA A 159 -4.69 -12.22 -16.43
C ALA A 159 -3.94 -11.39 -15.38
N LYS A 160 -3.48 -12.01 -14.28
CA LYS A 160 -2.71 -11.33 -13.23
C LYS A 160 -1.32 -10.91 -13.69
N GLU A 161 -0.68 -11.71 -14.54
CA GLU A 161 0.60 -11.35 -15.14
C GLU A 161 0.46 -10.14 -16.07
N VAL A 162 -0.56 -10.14 -16.93
CA VAL A 162 -0.86 -9.02 -17.83
C VAL A 162 -1.17 -7.75 -17.03
N GLU A 163 -1.99 -7.87 -15.98
CA GLU A 163 -2.29 -6.75 -15.08
C GLU A 163 -1.02 -6.21 -14.42
N HIS A 164 -0.14 -7.08 -13.88
CA HIS A 164 1.13 -6.64 -13.27
C HIS A 164 1.98 -5.84 -14.26
N LEU A 165 2.22 -6.38 -15.46
CA LEU A 165 3.05 -5.72 -16.48
C LEU A 165 2.44 -4.38 -16.92
N GLN A 166 1.11 -4.32 -17.07
CA GLN A 166 0.42 -3.08 -17.39
C GLN A 166 0.58 -2.04 -16.27
N MET A 167 0.41 -2.44 -15.01
CA MET A 167 0.57 -1.54 -13.87
C MET A 167 2.02 -1.11 -13.70
N GLU A 168 3.00 -1.97 -13.97
CA GLU A 168 4.41 -1.62 -13.96
C GLU A 168 4.74 -0.54 -15.02
N ALA A 169 4.16 -0.67 -16.22
CA ALA A 169 4.31 0.35 -17.27
C ALA A 169 3.63 1.68 -16.88
N ILE A 170 2.44 1.63 -16.29
CA ILE A 170 1.74 2.81 -15.78
C ILE A 170 2.54 3.49 -14.66
N GLY A 171 3.08 2.71 -13.72
CA GLY A 171 3.89 3.16 -12.59
C GLY A 171 5.18 3.89 -12.99
N LYS A 172 5.61 3.78 -14.25
CA LYS A 172 6.78 4.48 -14.81
C LYS A 172 6.43 5.75 -15.59
N SER A 173 5.15 6.10 -15.74
CA SER A 173 4.72 7.23 -16.54
C SER A 173 3.63 8.05 -15.85
N GLU A 174 3.98 9.28 -15.48
CA GLU A 174 3.06 10.25 -14.87
C GLU A 174 1.77 10.41 -15.69
N LYS A 175 1.89 10.59 -17.02
CA LYS A 175 0.74 10.73 -17.91
C LYS A 175 -0.15 9.49 -17.88
N MET A 176 0.43 8.29 -17.87
CA MET A 176 -0.35 7.05 -17.82
C MET A 176 -1.03 6.87 -16.46
N MET A 177 -0.38 7.28 -15.36
CA MET A 177 -1.02 7.30 -14.04
C MET A 177 -2.21 8.26 -14.01
N GLN A 178 -2.11 9.45 -14.60
CA GLN A 178 -3.23 10.39 -14.69
C GLN A 178 -4.41 9.80 -15.47
N VAL A 179 -4.14 9.15 -16.62
CA VAL A 179 -5.17 8.46 -17.41
C VAL A 179 -5.80 7.32 -16.61
N TYR A 180 -5.00 6.51 -15.92
CA TYR A 180 -5.48 5.42 -15.08
C TYR A 180 -6.38 5.92 -13.94
N LEU A 181 -5.95 6.96 -13.21
CA LEU A 181 -6.68 7.51 -12.08
C LEU A 181 -7.96 8.25 -12.50
N SER A 182 -7.95 8.93 -13.64
CA SER A 182 -9.15 9.59 -14.20
C SER A 182 -10.15 8.58 -14.78
N GLY A 183 -9.67 7.44 -15.29
CA GLY A 183 -10.49 6.34 -15.78
C GLY A 183 -11.06 5.42 -14.69
N ALA A 184 -10.65 5.59 -13.43
CA ALA A 184 -11.21 4.83 -12.32
C ALA A 184 -12.69 5.22 -12.07
N PRO A 185 -13.50 4.35 -11.42
CA PRO A 185 -14.89 4.67 -11.09
C PRO A 185 -15.02 6.01 -10.35
N LEU A 186 -16.13 6.74 -10.58
CA LEU A 186 -16.33 8.12 -10.11
C LEU A 186 -16.22 8.29 -8.58
N ASP A 187 -16.42 7.21 -7.81
CA ASP A 187 -16.32 7.19 -6.36
C ASP A 187 -14.87 7.07 -5.85
N ARG A 188 -13.91 6.75 -6.73
CA ARG A 188 -12.51 6.44 -6.39
C ARG A 188 -11.48 6.94 -7.41
N ASN A 189 -11.88 7.83 -8.32
CA ASN A 189 -10.96 8.53 -9.22
C ASN A 189 -10.13 9.58 -8.46
N TYR A 190 -9.15 10.19 -9.15
CA TYR A 190 -8.25 11.17 -8.53
C TYR A 190 -9.01 12.25 -7.74
N ASP A 191 -9.98 12.92 -8.37
CA ASP A 191 -10.72 14.02 -7.75
C ASP A 191 -11.54 13.57 -6.54
N ALA A 192 -12.14 12.37 -6.61
CA ALA A 192 -12.87 11.79 -5.48
C ALA A 192 -11.95 11.52 -4.28
N LEU A 193 -10.76 10.94 -4.53
CA LEU A 193 -9.79 10.64 -3.49
C LEU A 193 -9.13 11.91 -2.92
N ALA A 194 -8.75 12.86 -3.78
CA ALA A 194 -8.14 14.13 -3.38
C ALA A 194 -9.06 14.95 -2.47
N ARG A 195 -10.37 14.99 -2.76
CA ARG A 195 -11.37 15.64 -1.89
C ARG A 195 -11.41 15.05 -0.49
N LEU A 196 -11.17 13.76 -0.33
CA LEU A 196 -11.12 13.14 1.01
C LEU A 196 -9.89 13.58 1.81
N LEU A 197 -8.84 14.10 1.16
CA LEU A 197 -7.64 14.60 1.81
C LEU A 197 -7.61 16.13 1.99
N ALA A 198 -8.54 16.86 1.36
CA ALA A 198 -8.57 18.33 1.32
C ALA A 198 -9.13 19.00 2.59
N ASP A 199 -9.58 18.23 3.58
CA ASP A 199 -10.10 18.71 4.87
C ASP A 199 -9.05 18.65 5.99
#